data_AF-A0A292RW33-F1
#
_entry.id   AF-A0A292RW33-F1
#
_cell.length_a   1.000
_cell.length_b   1.000
_cell.length_c   1.000
_cell.angle_alpha   90.00
_cell.angle_beta   90.00
_cell.angle_gamma   90.00
#
_symmetry.space_group_name_H-M   'P 1'
#
loop_
_entity.id
_entity.type
_entity.pdbx_description
1 polymer ?
#
loop_
_entity_poly.entity_id
_entity_poly.type
_entity_poly.pdbx_seq_one_letter_code
_entity_poly.pdbx_strand_id
1 'polypeptide(L)' 'MKVYVLSGDTYCGSWGSEISLFGVFSNKDEADKLADEMQCDISVVNIDEVEEPKRLGGYCE' A
#
# COMPACT_ATOMS: atom_id res chain seq x y z
N MET A 1 16.18 -4.93 -1.67
CA MET A 1 15.55 -4.37 -2.87
C MET A 1 14.31 -3.62 -2.40
N LYS A 2 14.14 -2.36 -2.80
CA LYS A 2 12.98 -1.56 -2.38
C LYS A 2 11.84 -1.71 -3.38
N VAL A 3 10.63 -1.89 -2.88
CA VAL A 3 9.39 -1.83 -3.65
C VAL A 3 8.42 -0.85 -3.02
N TYR A 4 7.55 -0.29 -3.86
CA TYR A 4 6.53 0.69 -3.52
C TYR A 4 5.19 0.00 -3.72
N VAL A 5 4.47 -0.20 -2.62
CA VAL A 5 3.17 -0.86 -2.65
C VAL A 5 2.08 0.19 -2.55
N LEU A 6 1.20 0.24 -3.53
CA LEU A 6 0.04 1.13 -3.52
C LEU A 6 -1.13 0.38 -2.89
N SER A 7 -1.70 0.99 -1.87
CA SER A 7 -2.86 0.46 -1.17
C SER A 7 -3.78 1.60 -0.75
N GLY A 8 -5.03 1.32 -0.50
CA GLY A 8 -5.94 2.32 0.05
C GLY A 8 -7.21 1.70 0.57
N ASP A 9 -7.90 2.48 1.39
CA ASP A 9 -9.20 2.10 1.94
C ASP A 9 -10.27 2.28 0.87
N THR A 10 -10.86 1.17 0.42
CA THR A 10 -11.93 1.17 -0.58
C THR A 10 -13.33 1.14 0.03
N TYR A 11 -13.45 1.07 1.36
CA TYR A 11 -14.76 0.93 2.01
C TYR A 11 -14.98 1.92 3.15
N CYS A 12 -15.85 2.90 2.90
CA CYS A 12 -16.33 3.87 3.90
C CYS A 12 -17.68 3.43 4.49
N GLY A 13 -17.68 2.41 5.36
CA GLY A 13 -18.89 1.92 6.02
C GLY A 13 -18.61 1.29 7.40
N SER A 14 -19.65 1.11 8.21
CA SER A 14 -19.55 0.73 9.63
C SER A 14 -19.04 -0.69 9.94
N TRP A 15 -18.60 -1.46 8.95
CA TRP A 15 -18.24 -2.88 9.06
C TRP A 15 -16.76 -3.18 8.72
N GLY A 16 -15.90 -2.17 8.85
CA GLY A 16 -14.45 -2.30 8.72
C GLY A 16 -13.93 -1.86 7.34
N SER A 17 -12.73 -1.30 7.34
CA SER A 17 -12.04 -0.83 6.13
C SER A 17 -11.59 -2.02 5.27
N GLU A 18 -12.00 -2.04 4.01
CA GLU A 18 -11.43 -2.94 3.01
C GLU A 18 -10.17 -2.30 2.44
N ILE A 19 -9.02 -2.96 2.60
CA ILE A 19 -7.78 -2.47 1.99
C ILE A 19 -7.60 -3.15 0.66
N SER A 20 -7.69 -2.34 -0.40
CA SER A 20 -7.34 -2.77 -1.74
C SER A 20 -5.86 -2.56 -1.99
N LEU A 21 -5.24 -3.56 -2.63
CA LEU A 21 -3.88 -3.46 -3.17
C LEU A 21 -3.99 -3.05 -4.65
N PHE A 22 -3.53 -1.84 -4.97
CA PHE A 22 -3.62 -1.29 -6.32
C PHE A 22 -2.40 -1.65 -7.18
N GLY A 23 -1.25 -1.93 -6.58
CA GLY A 23 -0.07 -2.39 -7.32
C GLY A 23 1.22 -2.44 -6.50
N VAL A 24 2.26 -3.04 -7.09
CA VAL A 24 3.61 -3.09 -6.52
C VAL A 24 4.61 -2.66 -7.59
N PHE A 25 5.45 -1.68 -7.27
CA PHE A 25 6.36 -1.03 -8.20
C PHE A 25 7.80 -1.12 -7.69
N SER A 26 8.76 -1.23 -8.60
CA SER A 26 10.19 -1.11 -8.30
C SER A 26 10.71 0.33 -8.49
N ASN A 27 9.99 1.14 -9.28
CA ASN A 27 10.28 2.54 -9.54
C ASN A 27 9.37 3.45 -8.71
N LYS A 28 9.97 4.47 -8.08
CA LYS A 28 9.25 5.47 -7.29
C LYS A 28 8.41 6.39 -8.18
N ASP A 29 8.92 6.83 -9.31
CA ASP A 29 8.25 7.84 -10.14
C ASP A 29 6.94 7.30 -10.74
N GLU A 30 6.92 6.01 -11.09
CA GLU A 30 5.71 5.31 -11.57
C GLU A 30 4.68 5.13 -10.45
N ALA A 31 5.15 4.79 -9.24
CA ALA A 31 4.31 4.66 -8.06
C ALA A 31 3.68 6.00 -7.67
N ASP A 32 4.48 7.08 -7.62
CA ASP A 32 4.03 8.42 -7.26
C ASP A 32 3.00 8.94 -8.27
N LYS A 33 3.24 8.73 -9.57
CA LYS A 33 2.28 9.13 -10.62
C LYS A 33 0.94 8.41 -10.45
N LEU A 34 0.96 7.09 -10.27
CA LEU A 34 -0.28 6.31 -10.17
C LEU A 34 -1.02 6.58 -8.84
N ALA A 35 -0.28 6.82 -7.76
CA ALA A 35 -0.88 7.16 -6.47
C ALA A 35 -1.56 8.54 -6.51
N ASP A 36 -1.00 9.51 -7.22
CA ASP A 36 -1.64 10.81 -7.46
C ASP A 36 -2.90 10.66 -8.34
N GLU A 37 -2.83 9.85 -9.41
CA GLU A 37 -3.99 9.57 -10.27
C GLU A 37 -5.12 8.84 -9.53
N MET A 38 -4.80 7.88 -8.66
CA MET A 38 -5.76 7.06 -7.93
C MET A 38 -6.12 7.60 -6.55
N GLN A 39 -5.43 8.63 -6.07
CA GLN A 39 -5.57 9.18 -4.71
C GLN A 39 -5.43 8.08 -3.63
N CYS A 40 -4.34 7.31 -3.67
CA CYS A 40 -4.07 6.20 -2.74
C CYS A 40 -2.71 6.31 -2.02
N ASP A 41 -2.50 5.48 -1.01
CA ASP A 41 -1.29 5.50 -0.18
C ASP A 41 -0.15 4.67 -0.78
N ILE A 42 1.08 5.12 -0.55
CA ILE A 42 2.30 4.40 -0.92
C ILE A 42 3.03 3.89 0.32
N SER A 43 3.19 2.58 0.41
CA SER A 43 4.03 1.90 1.39
C SER A 43 5.36 1.46 0.80
N VAL A 44 6.47 2.00 1.32
CA VAL A 44 7.82 1.56 0.93
C VAL A 44 8.22 0.31 1.72
N VAL A 45 8.61 -0.75 1.02
CA VAL A 45 9.02 -2.03 1.61
C VAL A 45 10.42 -2.38 1.12
N ASN A 46 11.34 -2.68 2.04
CA ASN A 46 12.65 -3.22 1.69
C ASN A 46 12.62 -4.75 1.83
N ILE A 47 12.66 -5.46 0.70
CA ILE A 47 12.50 -6.93 0.65
C ILE A 47 13.71 -7.64 1.27
N ASP A 48 14.89 -7.02 1.27
CA ASP A 48 16.12 -7.66 1.76
C ASP A 48 16.23 -7.61 3.30
N GLU A 49 15.38 -6.83 3.96
CA GLU A 49 15.45 -6.54 5.41
C GLU A 49 14.20 -6.99 6.17
N VAL A 50 13.35 -7.84 5.59
CA VAL A 50 12.11 -8.27 6.24
C VAL A 50 12.41 -9.33 7.32
N GLU A 51 12.65 -8.88 8.56
CA GLU A 51 12.68 -9.76 9.74
C GLU A 51 11.27 -10.10 10.27
N GLU A 52 10.28 -9.22 10.04
CA GLU A 52 8.88 -9.42 10.48
C GLU A 52 7.85 -8.99 9.41
N PRO A 53 6.66 -9.60 9.37
CA PRO A 53 5.63 -9.27 8.39
C PRO A 53 5.16 -7.81 8.51
N LYS A 54 5.43 -7.00 7.48
CA LYS A 54 4.91 -5.63 7.40
C LYS A 54 3.44 -5.65 6.95
N ARG A 55 2.54 -5.16 7.79
CA ARG A 55 1.13 -4.98 7.46
C ARG A 55 0.95 -3.66 6.72
N LEU A 56 0.25 -3.68 5.59
CA LEU A 56 0.02 -2.52 4.73
C LEU A 56 -1.29 -1.80 5.08
N GLY A 57 -1.62 -1.80 6.38
CA GLY A 57 -2.86 -1.29 6.96
C GLY A 57 -3.79 -2.38 7.47
N GLY A 58 -4.92 -1.94 8.03
CA GLY A 58 -6.05 -2.76 8.46
C GLY A 58 -6.32 -2.51 9.94
N TYR A 59 -7.57 -2.21 10.29
CA TYR A 59 -8.01 -2.24 11.67
C TYR A 59 -8.36 -3.70 11.99
N CYS A 60 -7.54 -4.37 12.81
CA CYS A 60 -8.00 -5.58 13.49
C CYS A 60 -8.56 -5.12 14.84
N GLU A 61 -9.88 -5.09 14.99
CA GLU A 61 -10.51 -5.05 16.33
C GLU A 61 -10.08 -6.27 17.17
#